data_AF-A0A402ADG6-F1
#
_entry.id   AF-A0A402ADG6-F1
#
_cell.length_a   1.000
_cell.length_b   1.000
_cell.length_c   1.000
_cell.angle_alpha   90.00
_cell.angle_beta   90.00
_cell.angle_gamma   90.00
#
_symmetry.space_group_name_H-M   'P 1'
#
loop_
_entity.id
_entity.type
_entity.pdbx_description
1 polymer ?
#
loop_
_entity_poly.entity_id
_entity_poly.type
_entity_poly.pdbx_seq_one_letter_code
_entity_poly.pdbx_strand_id
1 'polypeptide(L)'
;MQMATFSWFASGHQFDAQFFNQMLQGESGNEFTADNPSYIKFIDIHTGKTLYHSSNLKSESFTLDQTDTETIQQGQNVFRTYQQDGTLQVRTLTFPIRDHAHAIIAIAQIGGSRASINEMQRVLLLFLAAGMLVAALLAYVIGSLVANRELRPLSNLSSTMLDFSVDSLGVRLAPTSSATEIQQLTYAFNHMTERLEKSFQLQHRFVADISHELRTPLTAIRGQIDILLMDPDLQGTAHQDVQEINIELRRVSWLLTNLLLMARAEVGIVPALDEKHVQVVELDTLLIEILRQLQGDKQPVMLEMGQLEQLSVRGDRDLLKHMILNICDNALQYTLPGGHIFVELTMHQDPPHSIDSE
;
A
#
# COMPACT_ATOMS: atom_id res chain seq x y z
N MET A 1 17.14 -53.85 4.20
CA MET A 1 16.98 -55.10 3.43
C MET A 1 18.21 -56.00 3.61
N GLN A 2 18.60 -56.29 4.86
CA GLN A 2 19.76 -57.15 5.19
C GLN A 2 19.63 -57.89 6.54
N MET A 3 18.56 -57.69 7.32
CA MET A 3 18.46 -58.27 8.67
C MET A 3 17.75 -59.64 8.76
N ALA A 4 16.90 -60.02 7.81
CA ALA A 4 16.15 -61.27 7.92
C ALA A 4 16.96 -62.53 7.54
N THR A 5 17.98 -62.39 6.69
CA THR A 5 18.84 -63.49 6.24
C THR A 5 19.88 -63.93 7.29
N PHE A 6 20.09 -63.15 8.35
CA PHE A 6 21.08 -63.46 9.38
C PHE A 6 20.57 -64.42 10.47
N SER A 7 19.25 -64.54 10.64
CA SER A 7 18.69 -65.37 11.73
C SER A 7 18.85 -66.88 11.51
N TRP A 8 18.96 -67.34 10.27
CA TRP A 8 19.13 -68.76 9.96
C TRP A 8 20.53 -69.28 10.31
N PHE A 9 21.57 -68.47 10.09
CA PHE A 9 22.94 -68.82 10.47
C PHE A 9 23.27 -68.51 11.94
N ALA A 10 22.53 -67.60 12.58
CA ALA A 10 22.83 -67.14 13.94
C ALA A 10 22.43 -68.14 15.04
N SER A 11 21.55 -69.11 14.78
CA SER A 11 21.20 -70.15 15.77
C SER A 11 22.16 -71.35 15.76
N GLY A 12 23.17 -71.38 14.87
CA GLY A 12 24.14 -72.47 14.78
C GLY A 12 23.58 -73.81 14.27
N HIS A 13 22.30 -73.87 13.93
CA HIS A 13 21.68 -75.07 13.36
C HIS A 13 21.94 -75.11 11.85
N GLN A 14 22.86 -75.98 11.42
CA GLN A 14 22.85 -76.45 10.03
C GLN A 14 21.49 -77.07 9.72
N PHE A 15 21.06 -77.03 8.46
CA PHE A 15 19.86 -77.74 8.02
C PHE A 15 19.95 -79.20 8.45
N ASP A 16 19.22 -79.58 9.49
CA ASP A 16 19.21 -80.93 10.05
C ASP A 16 17.94 -81.62 9.60
N ALA A 17 18.10 -82.74 8.89
CA ALA A 17 17.00 -83.57 8.43
C ALA A 17 16.15 -84.11 9.59
N GLN A 18 16.72 -84.26 10.80
CA GLN A 18 15.95 -84.61 12.01
C GLN A 18 15.05 -83.46 12.47
N PHE A 19 15.56 -82.23 12.46
CA PHE A 19 14.78 -81.04 12.82
C PHE A 19 13.64 -80.78 11.81
N PHE A 20 13.91 -80.97 10.51
CA PHE A 20 12.86 -80.93 9.48
C PHE A 20 11.80 -82.02 9.68
N ASN A 21 12.19 -83.23 10.02
CA ASN A 21 11.26 -84.33 10.33
C ASN A 21 10.45 -84.07 11.62
N GLN A 22 11.03 -83.48 12.66
CA GLN A 22 10.31 -83.09 13.88
C GLN A 22 9.27 -81.99 13.61
N MET A 23 9.60 -81.02 12.75
CA MET A 23 8.65 -80.00 12.30
C MET A 23 7.51 -80.61 11.47
N LEU A 24 7.79 -81.58 10.59
CA LEU A 24 6.76 -82.33 9.85
C LEU A 24 5.86 -83.18 10.76
N GLN A 25 6.36 -83.61 11.91
CA GLN A 25 5.60 -84.35 12.93
C GLN A 25 4.81 -83.44 13.88
N GLY A 26 4.92 -82.11 13.74
CA GLY A 26 4.10 -81.12 14.44
C GLY A 26 4.58 -80.74 15.85
N GLU A 27 5.78 -81.12 16.26
CA GLU A 27 6.24 -80.91 17.64
C GLU A 27 6.86 -79.52 17.91
N SER A 28 7.37 -78.81 16.90
CA SER A 28 8.14 -77.57 17.08
C SER A 28 7.68 -76.44 16.15
N GLY A 29 6.59 -75.75 16.51
CA GLY A 29 5.94 -74.81 15.59
C GLY A 29 5.81 -73.34 15.99
N ASN A 30 5.89 -73.02 17.28
CA ASN A 30 5.57 -71.67 17.77
C ASN A 30 6.79 -70.76 18.04
N GLU A 31 8.01 -71.31 18.11
CA GLU A 31 9.21 -70.54 18.47
C GLU A 31 9.58 -69.46 17.43
N PHE A 32 9.16 -69.63 16.17
CA PHE A 32 9.55 -68.74 15.08
C PHE A 32 8.69 -67.47 14.94
N THR A 33 7.53 -67.38 15.60
CA THR A 33 6.50 -66.38 15.22
C THR A 33 5.75 -65.69 16.36
N ALA A 34 6.05 -65.99 17.63
CA ALA A 34 5.29 -65.47 18.77
C ALA A 34 5.17 -63.92 18.82
N ASP A 35 6.21 -63.19 18.38
CA ASP A 35 6.25 -61.72 18.43
C ASP A 35 6.49 -61.04 17.06
N ASN A 36 6.51 -61.80 15.95
CA ASN A 36 6.93 -61.29 14.64
C ASN A 36 5.81 -61.44 13.59
N PRO A 37 5.46 -60.39 12.80
CA PRO A 37 4.41 -60.45 11.77
C PRO A 37 4.84 -61.23 10.51
N SER A 38 5.81 -62.14 10.66
CA SER A 38 6.36 -62.96 9.60
C SER A 38 5.87 -64.40 9.76
N TYR A 39 5.39 -65.03 8.69
CA TYR A 39 5.01 -66.44 8.69
C TYR A 39 6.00 -67.27 7.89
N ILE A 40 6.04 -68.57 8.17
CA ILE A 40 6.82 -69.57 7.41
C ILE A 40 5.87 -70.69 6.98
N LYS A 41 5.98 -71.11 5.72
CA LYS A 41 5.21 -72.20 5.11
C LYS A 41 6.18 -73.10 4.35
N PHE A 42 6.12 -74.41 4.57
CA PHE A 42 6.84 -75.41 3.79
C PHE A 42 5.87 -76.11 2.83
N ILE A 43 6.30 -76.31 1.59
CA ILE A 43 5.50 -76.88 0.52
C ILE A 43 6.28 -78.04 -0.11
N ASP A 44 5.58 -79.14 -0.34
CA ASP A 44 6.11 -80.29 -1.04
C ASP A 44 6.28 -79.98 -2.53
N ILE A 45 7.47 -80.25 -3.08
CA ILE A 45 7.81 -79.87 -4.46
C ILE A 45 7.11 -80.73 -5.52
N HIS A 46 6.65 -81.93 -5.17
CA HIS A 46 6.04 -82.87 -6.12
C HIS A 46 4.51 -82.75 -6.14
N THR A 47 3.91 -82.52 -4.96
CA THR A 47 2.46 -82.46 -4.80
C THR A 47 1.93 -81.04 -4.68
N GLY A 48 2.79 -80.05 -4.43
CA GLY A 48 2.40 -78.67 -4.17
C GLY A 48 1.60 -78.48 -2.88
N LYS A 49 1.46 -79.53 -2.06
CA LYS A 49 0.72 -79.49 -0.80
C LYS A 49 1.54 -78.81 0.29
N THR A 50 0.85 -78.07 1.15
CA THR A 50 1.45 -77.51 2.36
C THR A 50 1.90 -78.65 3.26
N LEU A 51 3.20 -78.77 3.50
CA LEU A 51 3.78 -79.70 4.45
C LEU A 51 3.64 -79.17 5.88
N TYR A 52 3.85 -77.87 6.05
CA TYR A 52 3.77 -77.19 7.34
C TYR A 52 3.49 -75.69 7.15
N HIS A 53 2.82 -75.06 8.11
CA HIS A 53 2.69 -73.61 8.17
C HIS A 53 2.71 -73.12 9.62
N SER A 54 3.22 -71.90 9.85
CA SER A 54 3.20 -71.27 11.17
C SER A 54 1.79 -70.82 11.57
N SER A 55 1.52 -70.84 12.87
CA SER A 55 0.20 -70.58 13.47
C SER A 55 -0.37 -69.17 13.22
N ASN A 56 0.48 -68.21 12.84
CA ASN A 56 0.07 -66.85 12.45
C ASN A 56 -0.49 -66.75 11.02
N LEU A 57 -0.40 -67.81 10.21
CA LEU A 57 -1.00 -67.89 8.88
C LEU A 57 -2.44 -68.39 8.97
N LYS A 58 -3.40 -67.47 9.13
CA LYS A 58 -4.83 -67.79 9.35
C LYS A 58 -5.54 -68.43 8.15
N SER A 59 -4.99 -68.34 6.94
CA SER A 59 -5.58 -68.93 5.73
C SER A 59 -4.51 -69.40 4.73
N GLU A 60 -4.71 -70.57 4.12
CA GLU A 60 -3.79 -71.20 3.15
C GLU A 60 -3.70 -70.49 1.78
N SER A 61 -4.25 -69.28 1.66
CA SER A 61 -4.62 -68.61 0.41
C SER A 61 -3.45 -68.08 -0.45
N PHE A 62 -2.18 -68.32 -0.07
CA PHE A 62 -1.02 -67.99 -0.90
C PHE A 62 -0.53 -69.24 -1.64
N THR A 63 -1.08 -69.45 -2.84
CA THR A 63 -0.67 -70.53 -3.75
C THR A 63 0.44 -70.06 -4.69
N LEU A 64 1.40 -70.94 -4.95
CA LEU A 64 2.43 -70.73 -5.96
C LEU A 64 1.83 -70.93 -7.35
N ASP A 65 2.13 -70.03 -8.27
CA ASP A 65 1.77 -70.21 -9.68
C ASP A 65 2.72 -71.21 -10.36
N GLN A 66 2.33 -71.73 -11.52
CA GLN A 66 3.11 -72.73 -12.25
C GLN A 66 4.49 -72.18 -12.64
N THR A 67 4.56 -70.92 -13.07
CA THR A 67 5.82 -70.23 -13.40
C THR A 67 6.74 -70.04 -12.19
N ASP A 68 6.16 -69.78 -11.01
CA ASP A 68 6.94 -69.65 -9.78
C ASP A 68 7.54 -71.01 -9.40
N THR A 69 6.76 -72.09 -9.56
CA THR A 69 7.21 -73.46 -9.28
C THR A 69 8.36 -73.88 -10.20
N GLU A 70 8.28 -73.58 -11.49
CA GLU A 70 9.35 -73.85 -12.46
C GLU A 70 10.63 -73.07 -12.14
N THR A 71 10.51 -71.80 -11.74
CA THR A 71 11.64 -70.95 -11.35
C THR A 71 12.34 -71.50 -10.11
N ILE A 72 11.56 -72.00 -9.14
CA ILE A 72 12.10 -72.61 -7.91
C ILE A 72 12.75 -73.97 -8.20
N GLN A 73 12.19 -74.76 -9.12
CA GLN A 73 12.78 -76.02 -9.58
C GLN A 73 14.12 -75.82 -10.30
N GLN A 74 14.30 -74.68 -10.97
CA GLN A 74 15.60 -74.26 -11.53
C GLN A 74 16.59 -73.77 -10.45
N GLY A 75 16.20 -73.80 -9.18
CA GLY A 75 17.05 -73.43 -8.06
C GLY A 75 17.09 -71.93 -7.77
N GLN A 76 16.18 -71.14 -8.36
CA GLN A 76 16.12 -69.69 -8.17
C GLN A 76 15.08 -69.29 -7.11
N ASN A 77 15.32 -68.15 -6.46
CA ASN A 77 14.42 -67.61 -5.45
C ASN A 77 13.33 -66.74 -6.10
N VAL A 78 12.10 -66.86 -5.64
CA VAL A 78 10.95 -66.10 -6.15
C VAL A 78 10.47 -65.09 -5.10
N PHE A 79 10.26 -63.84 -5.53
CA PHE A 79 9.68 -62.79 -4.70
C PHE A 79 8.30 -62.42 -5.24
N ARG A 80 7.27 -62.55 -4.40
CA ARG A 80 5.89 -62.15 -4.74
C ARG A 80 5.31 -61.24 -3.68
N THR A 81 4.38 -60.39 -4.09
CA THR A 81 3.55 -59.60 -3.15
C THR A 81 2.11 -59.97 -3.39
N TYR A 82 1.49 -60.58 -2.39
CA TYR A 82 0.10 -60.96 -2.41
C TYR A 82 -0.73 -59.88 -1.71
N GLN A 83 -1.95 -59.68 -2.20
CA GLN A 83 -2.93 -58.78 -1.62
C GLN A 83 -4.08 -59.63 -1.09
N GLN A 84 -4.37 -59.53 0.20
CA GLN A 84 -5.53 -60.19 0.82
C GLN A 84 -6.51 -59.13 1.32
N ASP A 85 -7.78 -59.29 0.97
CA ASP A 85 -8.91 -58.43 1.35
C ASP A 85 -8.69 -56.92 1.10
N GLY A 86 -7.91 -56.59 0.06
CA GLY A 86 -7.66 -55.21 -0.41
C GLY A 86 -6.78 -54.32 0.48
N THR A 87 -6.43 -54.77 1.68
CA THR A 87 -5.71 -53.95 2.68
C THR A 87 -4.44 -54.61 3.21
N LEU A 88 -4.37 -55.93 3.24
CA LEU A 88 -3.20 -56.66 3.73
C LEU A 88 -2.26 -56.99 2.56
N GLN A 89 -1.15 -56.26 2.45
CA GLN A 89 -0.08 -56.59 1.51
C GLN A 89 0.96 -57.46 2.21
N VAL A 90 1.13 -58.68 1.72
CA VAL A 90 2.11 -59.63 2.23
C VAL A 90 3.18 -59.82 1.17
N ARG A 91 4.44 -59.55 1.51
CA ARG A 91 5.57 -59.84 0.62
C ARG A 91 6.20 -61.16 1.03
N THR A 92 6.30 -62.09 0.08
CA THR A 92 6.82 -63.43 0.29
C THR A 92 8.12 -63.63 -0.45
N LEU A 93 9.05 -64.33 0.19
CA LEU A 93 10.24 -64.91 -0.41
C LEU A 93 10.08 -66.43 -0.39
N THR A 94 10.13 -67.03 -1.57
CA THR A 94 10.07 -68.48 -1.73
C THR A 94 11.41 -68.98 -2.26
N PHE A 95 11.98 -69.98 -1.60
CA PHE A 95 13.28 -70.55 -1.97
C PHE A 95 13.29 -72.08 -1.85
N PRO A 96 14.07 -72.78 -2.71
CA PRO A 96 14.19 -74.23 -2.66
C PRO A 96 15.13 -74.66 -1.52
N ILE A 97 14.72 -75.68 -0.78
CA ILE A 97 15.54 -76.36 0.21
C ILE A 97 16.19 -77.56 -0.47
N ARG A 98 17.52 -77.66 -0.35
CA ARG A 98 18.31 -78.74 -0.95
C ARG A 98 18.85 -79.68 0.11
N ASP A 99 18.86 -80.97 -0.21
CA ASP A 99 19.57 -81.99 0.57
C ASP A 99 21.08 -81.97 0.29
N HIS A 100 21.88 -82.71 1.06
CA HIS A 100 23.33 -82.85 0.90
C HIS A 100 23.74 -83.28 -0.52
N ALA A 101 22.89 -84.07 -1.20
CA ALA A 101 23.05 -84.46 -2.61
C ALA A 101 22.64 -83.38 -3.64
N HIS A 102 22.37 -82.15 -3.21
CA HIS A 102 21.93 -80.99 -4.01
C HIS A 102 20.56 -81.15 -4.70
N ALA A 103 19.82 -82.21 -4.39
CA ALA A 103 18.43 -82.39 -4.83
C ALA A 103 17.49 -81.48 -4.02
N ILE A 104 16.51 -80.86 -4.68
CA ILE A 104 15.51 -80.02 -4.01
C ILE A 104 14.47 -80.93 -3.35
N ILE A 105 14.37 -80.86 -2.02
CA ILE A 105 13.50 -81.73 -1.21
C ILE A 105 12.22 -81.04 -0.74
N ALA A 106 12.23 -79.72 -0.63
CA ALA A 106 11.07 -78.94 -0.20
C ALA A 106 11.20 -77.48 -0.64
N ILE A 107 10.11 -76.74 -0.56
CA ILE A 107 10.07 -75.30 -0.82
C ILE A 107 9.74 -74.59 0.49
N ALA A 108 10.56 -73.63 0.89
CA ALA A 108 10.26 -72.72 2.01
C ALA A 108 9.71 -71.40 1.49
N GLN A 109 8.61 -70.93 2.07
CA GLN A 109 8.03 -69.63 1.83
C GLN A 109 7.99 -68.85 3.14
N ILE A 110 8.60 -67.66 3.16
CA ILE A 110 8.57 -66.73 4.30
C ILE A 110 7.84 -65.47 3.86
N GLY A 111 6.80 -65.05 4.57
CA GLY A 111 6.00 -63.87 4.24
C GLY A 111 5.91 -62.87 5.39
N GLY A 112 6.07 -61.57 5.10
CA GLY A 112 5.94 -60.49 6.08
C GLY A 112 4.86 -59.48 5.71
N SER A 113 4.07 -59.05 6.69
CA SER A 113 3.03 -58.02 6.50
C SER A 113 3.63 -56.61 6.35
N ARG A 114 3.13 -55.85 5.37
CA ARG A 114 3.50 -54.43 5.17
C ARG A 114 2.54 -53.46 5.87
N ALA A 115 1.51 -53.93 6.56
CA ALA A 115 0.49 -53.07 7.17
C ALA A 115 1.11 -52.03 8.13
N SER A 116 2.03 -52.46 9.01
CA SER A 116 2.72 -51.56 9.94
C SER A 116 3.60 -50.51 9.22
N ILE A 117 4.17 -50.87 8.06
CA ILE A 117 4.97 -49.93 7.25
C ILE A 117 4.07 -48.87 6.61
N ASN A 118 2.90 -49.27 6.10
CA ASN A 118 1.94 -48.35 5.47
C ASN A 118 1.32 -47.38 6.50
N GLU A 119 1.00 -47.86 7.70
CA GLU A 119 0.51 -46.98 8.78
C GLU A 119 1.60 -46.01 9.25
N MET A 120 2.84 -46.48 9.42
CA MET A 120 3.97 -45.59 9.71
C MET A 120 4.20 -44.54 8.62
N GLN A 121 4.02 -44.91 7.34
CA GLN A 121 4.08 -43.96 6.22
C GLN A 121 2.96 -42.92 6.28
N ARG A 122 1.71 -43.32 6.57
CA ARG A 122 0.59 -42.39 6.71
C ARG A 122 0.82 -41.39 7.85
N VAL A 123 1.25 -41.88 9.00
CA VAL A 123 1.57 -41.03 10.16
C VAL A 123 2.70 -40.06 9.80
N LEU A 124 3.77 -40.54 9.16
CA LEU A 124 4.86 -39.68 8.70
C LEU A 124 4.37 -38.60 7.72
N LEU A 125 3.54 -38.96 6.74
CA LEU A 125 2.97 -38.01 5.78
C LEU A 125 2.09 -36.95 6.45
N LEU A 126 1.27 -37.34 7.43
CA LEU A 126 0.46 -36.41 8.22
C LEU A 126 1.33 -35.45 9.03
N PHE A 127 2.39 -35.94 9.68
CA PHE A 127 3.35 -35.11 10.40
C PHE A 127 4.07 -34.13 9.46
N LEU A 128 4.51 -34.58 8.29
CA LEU A 128 5.14 -33.72 7.29
C LEU A 128 4.17 -32.66 6.76
N ALA A 129 2.93 -33.03 6.47
CA ALA A 129 1.90 -32.10 6.00
C ALA A 129 1.59 -31.04 7.07
N ALA A 130 1.42 -31.46 8.33
CA ALA A 130 1.21 -30.54 9.45
C ALA A 130 2.42 -29.60 9.65
N GLY A 131 3.63 -30.14 9.60
CA GLY A 131 4.87 -29.35 9.70
C GLY A 131 5.00 -28.32 8.57
N MET A 132 4.66 -28.70 7.34
CA MET A 132 4.66 -27.79 6.19
C MET A 132 3.63 -26.67 6.34
N LEU A 133 2.43 -26.99 6.84
CA LEU A 133 1.38 -26.00 7.06
C LEU A 133 1.82 -24.99 8.14
N VAL A 134 2.37 -25.46 9.25
CA VAL A 134 2.91 -24.60 10.32
C VAL A 134 4.05 -23.72 9.80
N ALA A 135 4.98 -24.29 9.04
CA ALA A 135 6.09 -23.54 8.44
C ALA A 135 5.59 -22.47 7.45
N ALA A 136 4.59 -22.79 6.62
CA ALA A 136 3.98 -21.85 5.70
C ALA A 136 3.26 -20.71 6.43
N LEU A 137 2.54 -21.02 7.51
CA LEU A 137 1.87 -20.02 8.34
C LEU A 137 2.89 -19.08 9.00
N LEU A 138 3.96 -19.63 9.57
CA LEU A 138 5.05 -18.84 10.16
C LEU A 138 5.74 -17.96 9.11
N ALA A 139 6.05 -18.51 7.94
CA ALA A 139 6.64 -17.76 6.84
C ALA A 139 5.72 -16.61 6.38
N TYR A 140 4.40 -16.84 6.32
CA TYR A 140 3.43 -15.82 5.99
C TYR A 140 3.36 -14.72 7.05
N VAL A 141 3.29 -15.07 8.34
CA VAL A 141 3.25 -14.09 9.44
C VAL A 141 4.54 -13.26 9.49
N ILE A 142 5.71 -13.90 9.42
CA ILE A 142 6.99 -13.20 9.43
C ILE A 142 7.14 -12.35 8.16
N GLY A 143 6.82 -12.90 7.00
CA GLY A 143 6.90 -12.20 5.72
C GLY A 143 6.02 -10.96 5.67
N SER A 144 4.78 -11.07 6.15
CA SER A 144 3.85 -9.93 6.23
C SER A 144 4.29 -8.87 7.24
N LEU A 145 4.83 -9.26 8.41
CA LEU A 145 5.37 -8.31 9.38
C LEU A 145 6.57 -7.52 8.82
N VAL A 146 7.50 -8.21 8.15
CA VAL A 146 8.67 -7.56 7.53
C VAL A 146 8.24 -6.65 6.39
N ALA A 147 7.39 -7.14 5.48
CA ALA A 147 6.89 -6.35 4.35
C ALA A 147 6.15 -5.09 4.82
N ASN A 148 5.26 -5.23 5.80
CA ASN A 148 4.53 -4.08 6.36
C ASN A 148 5.46 -3.09 7.05
N ARG A 149 6.49 -3.56 7.75
CA ARG A 149 7.46 -2.67 8.42
C ARG A 149 8.32 -1.88 7.42
N GLU A 150 8.79 -2.53 6.35
CA GLU A 150 9.62 -1.89 5.32
C GLU A 150 8.82 -0.94 4.42
N LEU A 151 7.54 -1.25 4.13
CA LEU A 151 6.69 -0.44 3.24
C LEU A 151 5.92 0.67 3.97
N ARG A 152 5.74 0.59 5.30
CA ARG A 152 5.02 1.62 6.06
C ARG A 152 5.60 3.04 5.89
N PRO A 153 6.92 3.28 5.89
CA PRO A 153 7.47 4.61 5.66
C PRO A 153 7.11 5.17 4.28
N LEU A 154 6.97 4.31 3.25
CA LEU A 154 6.55 4.74 1.91
C LEU A 154 5.10 5.23 1.90
N SER A 155 4.20 4.56 2.63
CA SER A 155 2.80 4.97 2.78
C SER A 155 2.67 6.30 3.55
N ASN A 156 3.46 6.49 4.61
CA ASN A 156 3.50 7.75 5.36
C ASN A 156 4.02 8.91 4.50
N LEU A 157 5.07 8.66 3.70
CA LEU A 157 5.62 9.66 2.79
C LEU A 157 4.63 10.01 1.68
N SER A 158 3.94 9.01 1.11
CA SER A 158 2.90 9.22 0.10
C SER A 158 1.71 10.02 0.63
N SER A 159 1.22 9.73 1.83
CA SER A 159 0.12 10.50 2.43
C SER A 159 0.54 11.94 2.70
N THR A 160 1.73 12.15 3.26
CA THR A 160 2.24 13.52 3.50
C THR A 160 2.44 14.31 2.21
N MET A 161 2.81 13.64 1.11
CA MET A 161 2.90 14.29 -0.21
C MET A 161 1.54 14.63 -0.81
N LEU A 162 0.51 13.81 -0.59
CA LEU A 162 -0.84 14.04 -1.09
C LEU A 162 -1.54 15.19 -0.35
N ASP A 163 -1.26 15.34 0.94
CA ASP A 163 -1.78 16.43 1.77
C ASP A 163 -0.97 17.73 1.63
N PHE A 164 0.05 17.75 0.75
CA PHE A 164 0.95 18.88 0.61
C PHE A 164 0.31 20.04 -0.17
N SER A 165 0.10 21.17 0.52
CA SER A 165 -0.40 22.42 -0.06
C SER A 165 0.70 23.48 -0.21
N VAL A 166 0.40 24.56 -0.94
CA VAL A 166 1.28 25.75 -1.05
C VAL A 166 1.61 26.33 0.33
N ASP A 167 0.67 26.31 1.27
CA ASP A 167 0.88 26.79 2.65
C ASP A 167 1.88 25.94 3.45
N SER A 168 2.14 24.72 2.98
CA SER A 168 3.01 23.75 3.64
C SER A 168 4.45 23.74 3.09
N LEU A 169 4.79 24.66 2.16
CA LEU A 169 6.11 24.77 1.52
C LEU A 169 7.29 24.88 2.50
N GLY A 170 7.06 25.36 3.73
CA GLY A 170 8.08 25.46 4.78
C GLY A 170 8.31 24.17 5.58
N VAL A 171 7.40 23.19 5.50
CA VAL A 171 7.52 21.92 6.22
C VAL A 171 8.53 21.02 5.52
N ARG A 172 9.42 20.39 6.29
CA ARG A 172 10.41 19.43 5.78
C ARG A 172 10.11 18.06 6.32
N LEU A 173 10.18 17.06 5.44
CA LEU A 173 10.05 15.67 5.85
C LEU A 173 11.31 15.23 6.61
N ALA A 174 11.12 14.71 7.82
CA ALA A 174 12.20 14.08 8.57
C ALA A 174 12.57 12.72 7.94
N PRO A 175 13.87 12.36 7.90
CA PRO A 175 14.28 11.03 7.47
C PRO A 175 13.78 9.99 8.48
N THR A 176 12.70 9.30 8.13
CA THR A 176 12.03 8.33 9.02
C THR A 176 12.45 6.88 8.79
N SER A 177 13.18 6.59 7.71
CA SER A 177 13.60 5.24 7.34
C SER A 177 15.11 5.11 7.23
N SER A 178 15.62 3.94 7.64
CA SER A 178 17.02 3.52 7.42
C SER A 178 17.27 3.03 5.99
N ALA A 179 16.22 2.77 5.21
CA ALA A 179 16.33 2.35 3.81
C ALA A 179 16.83 3.52 2.93
N THR A 180 17.94 3.30 2.25
CA THR A 180 18.64 4.30 1.43
C THR A 180 17.73 4.89 0.34
N GLU A 181 16.89 4.07 -0.28
CA GLU A 181 15.97 4.46 -1.34
C GLU A 181 14.92 5.47 -0.84
N ILE A 182 14.37 5.24 0.35
CA ILE A 182 13.38 6.13 0.97
C ILE A 182 14.04 7.45 1.38
N GLN A 183 15.29 7.40 1.85
CA GLN A 183 16.06 8.62 2.16
C GLN A 183 16.33 9.45 0.91
N GLN A 184 16.71 8.82 -0.21
CA GLN A 184 16.91 9.52 -1.48
C GLN A 184 15.63 10.19 -1.98
N LEU A 185 14.48 9.51 -1.87
CA LEU A 185 13.19 10.09 -2.24
C LEU A 185 12.83 11.28 -1.33
N THR A 186 13.06 11.16 -0.02
CA THR A 186 12.85 12.23 0.96
C THR A 186 13.72 13.45 0.62
N TYR A 187 14.99 13.24 0.29
CA TYR A 187 15.91 14.29 -0.11
C TYR A 187 15.48 14.99 -1.41
N ALA A 188 15.11 14.21 -2.43
CA ALA A 188 14.63 14.73 -3.71
C ALA A 188 13.37 15.59 -3.54
N PHE A 189 12.42 15.14 -2.70
CA PHE A 189 11.22 15.90 -2.39
C PHE A 189 11.51 17.20 -1.64
N ASN A 190 12.33 17.15 -0.58
CA ASN A 190 12.72 18.34 0.16
C ASN A 190 13.44 19.35 -0.74
N HIS A 191 14.30 18.90 -1.65
CA HIS A 191 15.00 19.76 -2.60
C HIS A 191 14.04 20.36 -3.66
N MET A 192 13.07 19.60 -4.16
CA MET A 192 12.02 20.12 -5.04
C MET A 192 11.21 21.22 -4.33
N THR A 193 10.81 20.95 -3.09
CA THR A 193 10.02 21.87 -2.26
C THR A 193 10.80 23.16 -1.97
N GLU A 194 12.09 23.06 -1.66
CA GLU A 194 12.97 24.22 -1.48
C GLU A 194 13.07 25.08 -2.75
N ARG A 195 13.16 24.45 -3.93
CA ARG A 195 13.19 25.18 -5.21
C ARG A 195 11.85 25.88 -5.50
N LEU A 196 10.73 25.23 -5.18
CA LEU A 196 9.41 25.83 -5.30
C LEU A 196 9.27 27.03 -4.35
N GLU A 197 9.64 26.87 -3.08
CA GLU A 197 9.61 27.94 -2.08
C GLU A 197 10.43 29.16 -2.54
N LYS A 198 11.65 28.95 -3.02
CA LYS A 198 12.48 30.02 -3.59
C LYS A 198 11.83 30.70 -4.79
N SER A 199 11.19 29.93 -5.68
CA SER A 199 10.49 30.47 -6.85
C SER A 199 9.31 31.35 -6.43
N PHE A 200 8.50 30.89 -5.46
CA PHE A 200 7.39 31.68 -4.90
C PHE A 200 7.88 32.95 -4.21
N GLN A 201 8.94 32.88 -3.40
CA GLN A 201 9.54 34.06 -2.75
C GLN A 201 10.07 35.09 -3.76
N LEU A 202 10.67 34.63 -4.87
CA LEU A 202 11.13 35.52 -5.93
C LEU A 202 9.96 36.20 -6.66
N GLN A 203 8.91 35.44 -6.99
CA GLN A 203 7.70 35.98 -7.60
C GLN A 203 7.03 37.01 -6.67
N HIS A 204 6.97 36.72 -5.37
CA HIS A 204 6.45 37.62 -4.36
C HIS A 204 7.22 38.95 -4.33
N ARG A 205 8.56 38.89 -4.22
CA ARG A 205 9.40 40.08 -4.18
C ARG A 205 9.29 40.89 -5.48
N PHE A 206 9.26 40.22 -6.62
CA PHE A 206 9.13 40.87 -7.92
C PHE A 206 7.82 41.67 -8.05
N VAL A 207 6.69 41.08 -7.67
CA VAL A 207 5.39 41.78 -7.70
C VAL A 207 5.37 42.97 -6.74
N ALA A 208 5.93 42.80 -5.53
CA ALA A 208 6.03 43.88 -4.54
C ALA A 208 6.87 45.05 -5.06
N ASP A 209 8.08 44.77 -5.56
CA ASP A 209 9.03 45.77 -6.04
C ASP A 209 8.47 46.54 -7.25
N ILE A 210 7.93 45.82 -8.24
CA ILE A 210 7.33 46.46 -9.44
C ILE A 210 6.19 47.40 -9.05
N SER A 211 5.39 47.03 -8.05
CA SER A 211 4.28 47.86 -7.63
C SER A 211 4.74 49.22 -7.11
N HIS A 212 5.85 49.27 -6.38
CA HIS A 212 6.41 50.51 -5.86
C HIS A 212 7.14 51.30 -6.95
N GLU A 213 7.94 50.61 -7.76
CA GLU A 213 8.71 51.22 -8.85
C GLU A 213 7.82 51.84 -9.94
N LEU A 214 6.61 51.30 -10.19
CA LEU A 214 5.67 51.89 -11.16
C LEU A 214 4.78 52.99 -10.57
N ARG A 215 4.45 52.95 -9.27
CA ARG A 215 3.61 53.96 -8.63
C ARG A 215 4.30 55.33 -8.60
N THR A 216 5.60 55.35 -8.32
CA THR A 216 6.39 56.58 -8.22
C THR A 216 6.40 57.41 -9.52
N PRO A 217 6.77 56.87 -10.71
CA PRO A 217 6.78 57.63 -11.94
C PRO A 217 5.37 58.03 -12.39
N LEU A 218 4.35 57.17 -12.19
CA LEU A 218 2.96 57.54 -12.51
C LEU A 218 2.44 58.70 -11.66
N THR A 219 2.81 58.74 -10.38
CA THR A 219 2.45 59.84 -9.48
C THR A 219 3.15 61.13 -9.89
N ALA A 220 4.43 61.06 -10.27
CA ALA A 220 5.18 62.21 -10.77
C ALA A 220 4.59 62.77 -12.07
N ILE A 221 4.30 61.91 -13.06
CA ILE A 221 3.69 62.32 -14.33
C ILE A 221 2.32 62.95 -14.07
N ARG A 222 1.50 62.33 -13.21
CA ARG A 222 0.20 62.89 -12.85
C ARG A 222 0.33 64.28 -12.22
N GLY A 223 1.22 64.44 -11.24
CA GLY A 223 1.47 65.73 -10.62
C GLY A 223 1.89 66.79 -11.63
N GLN A 224 2.72 66.42 -12.61
CA GLN A 224 3.14 67.33 -13.68
C GLN A 224 1.96 67.75 -14.58
N ILE A 225 1.08 66.82 -14.95
CA ILE A 225 -0.11 67.10 -15.75
C ILE A 225 -1.11 67.93 -14.96
N ASP A 226 -1.32 67.64 -13.68
CA ASP A 226 -2.22 68.41 -12.80
C ASP A 226 -1.72 69.86 -12.66
N ILE A 227 -0.41 70.08 -12.54
CA ILE A 227 0.20 71.41 -12.58
C ILE A 227 -0.04 72.10 -13.92
N LEU A 228 0.14 71.39 -15.05
CA LEU A 228 -0.13 71.95 -16.39
C LEU A 228 -1.59 72.37 -16.55
N LEU A 229 -2.53 71.59 -16.03
CA LEU A 229 -3.96 71.91 -16.09
C LEU A 229 -4.36 73.10 -15.21
N MET A 230 -3.54 73.45 -14.22
CA MET A 230 -3.72 74.64 -13.39
C MET A 230 -3.14 75.92 -14.03
N ASP A 231 -2.37 75.80 -15.12
CA ASP A 231 -1.77 76.94 -15.82
C ASP A 231 -2.85 77.77 -16.56
N PRO A 232 -3.06 79.05 -16.20
CA PRO A 232 -4.05 79.91 -16.85
C PRO A 232 -3.77 80.16 -18.35
N ASP A 233 -2.51 80.03 -18.76
CA ASP A 233 -2.07 80.27 -20.14
C ASP A 233 -2.32 79.06 -21.05
N LEU A 234 -2.62 77.88 -20.48
CA LEU A 234 -2.98 76.67 -21.23
C LEU A 234 -4.46 76.74 -21.67
N GLN A 235 -4.68 77.20 -22.91
CA GLN A 235 -6.02 77.47 -23.47
C GLN A 235 -6.26 76.70 -24.78
N GLY A 236 -7.53 76.62 -25.20
CA GLY A 236 -7.92 76.08 -26.51
C GLY A 236 -7.70 74.57 -26.64
N THR A 237 -7.26 74.14 -27.83
CA THR A 237 -7.07 72.71 -28.14
C THR A 237 -6.00 72.06 -27.25
N ALA A 238 -4.94 72.79 -26.90
CA ALA A 238 -3.88 72.28 -26.03
C ALA A 238 -4.40 71.93 -24.62
N HIS A 239 -5.36 72.68 -24.09
CA HIS A 239 -5.99 72.35 -22.81
C HIS A 239 -6.81 71.06 -22.90
N GLN A 240 -7.58 70.88 -23.99
CA GLN A 240 -8.34 69.66 -24.25
C GLN A 240 -7.43 68.44 -24.40
N ASP A 241 -6.34 68.56 -25.16
CA ASP A 241 -5.37 67.48 -25.35
C ASP A 241 -4.75 67.04 -24.01
N VAL A 242 -4.35 67.99 -23.16
CA VAL A 242 -3.79 67.70 -21.83
C VAL A 242 -4.84 67.06 -20.90
N GLN A 243 -6.11 67.49 -20.99
CA GLN A 243 -7.21 66.85 -20.26
C GLN A 243 -7.43 65.40 -20.70
N GLU A 244 -7.42 65.13 -22.01
CA GLU A 244 -7.52 63.76 -22.53
C GLU A 244 -6.36 62.88 -22.07
N ILE A 245 -5.13 63.39 -22.10
CA ILE A 245 -3.95 62.68 -21.57
C ILE A 245 -4.12 62.40 -20.07
N ASN A 246 -4.63 63.36 -19.29
CA ASN A 246 -4.88 63.14 -17.85
C ASN A 246 -5.90 62.00 -17.63
N ILE A 247 -7.00 62.00 -18.38
CA ILE A 247 -8.02 60.94 -18.32
C ILE A 247 -7.39 59.58 -18.62
N GLU A 248 -6.59 59.47 -19.68
CA GLU A 248 -5.99 58.20 -20.05
C GLU A 248 -4.89 57.75 -19.08
N LEU A 249 -4.11 58.69 -18.52
CA LEU A 249 -3.14 58.40 -17.46
C LEU A 249 -3.81 57.89 -16.19
N ARG A 250 -4.96 58.47 -15.80
CA ARG A 250 -5.78 57.97 -14.68
C ARG A 250 -6.26 56.55 -14.94
N ARG A 251 -6.74 56.27 -16.16
CA ARG A 251 -7.17 54.92 -16.57
C ARG A 251 -6.03 53.90 -16.52
N VAL A 252 -4.86 54.23 -17.06
CA VAL A 252 -3.67 53.37 -17.01
C VAL A 252 -3.23 53.10 -15.57
N SER A 253 -3.22 54.13 -14.73
CA SER A 253 -2.88 53.97 -13.31
C SER A 253 -3.86 53.08 -12.56
N TRP A 254 -5.16 53.17 -12.88
CA TRP A 254 -6.19 52.31 -12.29
C TRP A 254 -6.01 50.85 -12.75
N LEU A 255 -5.83 50.62 -14.05
CA LEU A 255 -5.58 49.28 -14.62
C LEU A 255 -4.35 48.63 -14.02
N LEU A 256 -3.26 49.39 -13.90
CA LEU A 256 -2.02 48.89 -13.34
C LEU A 256 -2.20 48.53 -11.86
N THR A 257 -2.87 49.39 -11.10
CA THR A 257 -3.11 49.15 -9.67
C THR A 257 -3.95 47.89 -9.45
N ASN A 258 -4.98 47.68 -10.27
CA ASN A 258 -5.80 46.48 -10.23
C ASN A 258 -5.04 45.22 -10.66
N LEU A 259 -4.24 45.29 -11.73
CA LEU A 259 -3.40 44.17 -12.17
C LEU A 259 -2.39 43.76 -11.08
N LEU A 260 -1.73 44.73 -10.46
CA LEU A 260 -0.78 44.48 -9.38
C LEU A 260 -1.48 43.93 -8.13
N LEU A 261 -2.68 44.40 -7.81
CA LEU A 261 -3.49 43.87 -6.71
C LEU A 261 -3.90 42.41 -6.97
N MET A 262 -4.31 42.09 -8.20
CA MET A 262 -4.61 40.70 -8.60
C MET A 262 -3.35 39.82 -8.54
N ALA A 263 -2.23 40.28 -9.09
CA ALA A 263 -0.97 39.54 -9.05
C ALA A 263 -0.48 39.31 -7.61
N ARG A 264 -0.72 40.27 -6.71
CA ARG A 264 -0.49 40.11 -5.27
C ARG A 264 -1.40 39.02 -4.69
N ALA A 265 -2.69 39.04 -5.00
CA ALA A 265 -3.62 38.02 -4.52
C ALA A 265 -3.28 36.60 -4.99
N GLU A 266 -2.90 36.43 -6.26
CA GLU A 266 -2.54 35.12 -6.86
C GLU A 266 -1.29 34.48 -6.24
N VAL A 267 -0.31 35.30 -5.84
CA VAL A 267 0.95 34.81 -5.25
C VAL A 267 0.82 34.58 -3.73
N GLY A 268 -0.39 34.72 -3.17
CA GLY A 268 -0.60 34.67 -1.72
C GLY A 268 -0.01 35.89 -1.00
N ILE A 269 0.21 36.98 -1.73
CA ILE A 269 0.48 38.34 -1.21
C ILE A 269 -0.84 39.09 -0.99
N VAL A 270 -1.92 38.38 -0.68
CA VAL A 270 -2.74 38.94 0.39
C VAL A 270 -1.87 38.63 1.59
N PRO A 271 -1.18 39.61 2.21
CA PRO A 271 -0.42 39.31 3.41
C PRO A 271 -1.35 38.47 4.28
N ALA A 272 -0.85 37.39 4.88
CA ALA A 272 -1.43 36.98 6.15
C ALA A 272 -1.31 38.25 7.00
N LEU A 273 -2.38 39.05 6.92
CA LEU A 273 -2.60 40.39 7.40
C LEU A 273 -1.41 40.78 8.28
N ASP A 274 -0.34 41.30 7.66
CA ASP A 274 0.94 41.52 8.36
C ASP A 274 0.55 42.28 9.62
N GLU A 275 0.77 41.73 10.82
CA GLU A 275 0.11 42.21 12.05
C GLU A 275 0.36 43.71 12.27
N LYS A 276 1.39 44.26 11.63
CA LYS A 276 1.75 45.67 11.58
C LYS A 276 0.82 46.57 10.77
N HIS A 277 0.11 46.05 9.77
CA HIS A 277 -0.79 46.82 8.88
C HIS A 277 -2.28 46.59 9.19
N VAL A 278 -2.60 45.60 10.03
CA VAL A 278 -3.96 45.37 10.50
C VAL A 278 -4.28 46.29 11.66
N GLN A 279 -5.14 47.25 11.37
CA GLN A 279 -5.66 48.16 12.38
C GLN A 279 -7.18 48.02 12.47
N VAL A 280 -7.73 48.55 13.56
CA VAL A 280 -9.17 48.78 13.65
C VAL A 280 -9.49 49.93 12.71
N VAL A 281 -10.32 49.67 11.69
CA VAL A 281 -10.75 50.63 10.69
C VAL A 281 -12.23 50.91 10.90
N GLU A 282 -12.56 52.18 11.15
CA GLU A 282 -13.93 52.70 11.17
C GLU A 282 -14.45 52.77 9.72
N LEU A 283 -15.30 51.80 9.35
CA LEU A 283 -15.75 51.61 7.98
C LEU A 283 -16.69 52.72 7.52
N ASP A 284 -17.50 53.24 8.44
CA ASP A 284 -18.40 54.38 8.26
C ASP A 284 -17.61 55.65 7.92
N THR A 285 -16.58 55.96 8.71
CA THR A 285 -15.70 57.10 8.47
C THR A 285 -15.00 56.99 7.11
N LEU A 286 -14.52 55.79 6.77
CA LEU A 286 -13.87 55.51 5.49
C LEU A 286 -14.83 55.67 4.30
N LEU A 287 -16.07 55.18 4.41
CA LEU A 287 -17.11 55.34 3.40
C LEU A 287 -17.45 56.81 3.16
N ILE A 288 -17.60 57.61 4.24
CA ILE A 288 -17.88 59.04 4.13
C ILE A 288 -16.73 59.78 3.41
N GLU A 289 -15.48 59.43 3.71
CA GLU A 289 -14.31 60.00 3.02
C GLU A 289 -14.34 59.72 1.51
N ILE A 290 -14.62 58.46 1.13
CA ILE A 290 -14.68 58.04 -0.28
C ILE A 290 -15.84 58.73 -1.01
N LEU A 291 -17.03 58.78 -0.39
CA LEU A 291 -18.20 59.39 -1.01
C LEU A 291 -18.01 60.90 -1.21
N ARG A 292 -17.38 61.59 -0.25
CA ARG A 292 -16.98 63.01 -0.43
C ARG A 292 -15.99 63.19 -1.57
N GLN A 293 -15.02 62.29 -1.70
CA GLN A 293 -14.05 62.31 -2.79
C GLN A 293 -14.74 62.16 -4.15
N LEU A 294 -15.73 61.27 -4.27
CA LEU A 294 -16.47 61.00 -5.51
C LEU A 294 -17.48 62.11 -5.85
N GLN A 295 -18.06 62.78 -4.86
CA GLN A 295 -18.99 63.91 -5.06
C GLN A 295 -18.29 65.20 -5.52
N GLY A 296 -16.96 65.31 -5.35
CA GLY A 296 -16.20 66.49 -5.78
C GLY A 296 -16.07 66.64 -7.30
N ASP A 297 -16.20 65.54 -8.05
CA ASP A 297 -16.27 65.56 -9.50
C ASP A 297 -17.71 65.83 -9.95
N LYS A 298 -17.91 66.77 -10.88
CA LYS A 298 -19.23 67.06 -11.48
C LYS A 298 -19.71 65.87 -12.30
N GLN A 299 -20.23 64.85 -11.64
CA GLN A 299 -20.70 63.62 -12.27
C GLN A 299 -22.18 63.73 -12.65
N PRO A 300 -22.62 63.11 -13.75
CA PRO A 300 -24.00 63.14 -14.22
C PRO A 300 -24.94 62.17 -13.45
N VAL A 301 -24.52 61.64 -12.30
CA VAL A 301 -25.20 60.58 -11.54
C VAL A 301 -25.48 61.09 -10.12
N MET A 302 -26.65 60.78 -9.56
CA MET A 302 -27.03 61.22 -8.22
C MET A 302 -26.59 60.16 -7.19
N LEU A 303 -25.67 60.54 -6.29
CA LEU A 303 -25.18 59.70 -5.21
C LEU A 303 -26.03 59.94 -3.95
N GLU A 304 -26.78 58.92 -3.53
CA GLU A 304 -27.61 58.92 -2.34
C GLU A 304 -26.97 58.07 -1.24
N MET A 305 -26.83 58.66 -0.05
CA MET A 305 -26.36 57.95 1.14
C MET A 305 -27.56 57.45 1.95
N GLY A 306 -27.62 56.13 2.13
CA GLY A 306 -28.56 55.46 3.01
C GLY A 306 -28.09 55.46 4.47
N GLN A 307 -28.57 54.48 5.23
CA GLN A 307 -28.14 54.28 6.61
C GLN A 307 -26.66 53.84 6.67
N LEU A 308 -25.86 54.53 7.48
CA LEU A 308 -24.47 54.16 7.75
C LEU A 308 -24.36 53.81 9.23
N GLU A 309 -24.32 52.52 9.55
CA GLU A 309 -24.07 52.06 10.91
C GLU A 309 -22.60 52.24 11.29
N GLN A 310 -22.35 52.61 12.55
CA GLN A 310 -20.99 52.68 13.09
C GLN A 310 -20.41 51.27 13.19
N LEU A 311 -19.48 50.95 12.27
CA LEU A 311 -18.88 49.64 12.16
C LEU A 311 -17.36 49.76 12.15
N SER A 312 -16.71 48.96 13.00
CA SER A 312 -15.26 48.83 13.01
C SER A 312 -14.85 47.42 12.63
N VAL A 313 -13.92 47.29 11.67
CA VAL A 313 -13.38 46.00 11.23
C VAL A 313 -11.87 45.97 11.44
N ARG A 314 -11.30 44.78 11.66
CA ARG A 314 -9.83 44.61 11.60
C ARG A 314 -9.43 44.37 10.15
N GLY A 315 -8.60 45.26 9.60
CA GLY A 315 -8.12 45.12 8.24
C GLY A 315 -7.06 46.17 7.88
N ASP A 316 -6.54 46.07 6.67
CA ASP A 316 -5.70 47.09 6.06
C ASP A 316 -6.60 48.19 5.48
N ARG A 317 -6.43 49.42 5.98
CA ARG A 317 -7.26 50.57 5.58
C ARG A 317 -7.12 50.89 4.09
N ASP A 318 -5.93 50.75 3.51
CA ASP A 318 -5.69 51.10 2.12
C ASP A 318 -6.31 50.05 1.19
N LEU A 319 -6.26 48.76 1.55
CA LEU A 319 -6.94 47.70 0.81
C LEU A 319 -8.47 47.85 0.87
N LEU A 320 -9.02 48.13 2.06
CA LEU A 320 -10.45 48.38 2.22
C LEU A 320 -10.89 49.61 1.41
N LYS A 321 -10.12 50.70 1.45
CA LYS A 321 -10.37 51.90 0.65
C LYS A 321 -10.38 51.57 -0.85
N HIS A 322 -9.40 50.82 -1.31
CA HIS A 322 -9.30 50.41 -2.72
C HIS A 322 -10.47 49.54 -3.17
N MET A 323 -10.89 48.59 -2.33
CA MET A 323 -12.03 47.71 -2.62
C MET A 323 -13.32 48.52 -2.76
N ILE A 324 -13.59 49.42 -1.81
CA ILE A 324 -14.79 50.26 -1.83
C ILE A 324 -14.77 51.17 -3.06
N LEU A 325 -13.63 51.81 -3.36
CA LEU A 325 -13.46 52.64 -4.56
C LEU A 325 -13.73 51.85 -5.84
N ASN A 326 -13.24 50.61 -5.98
CA ASN A 326 -13.52 49.79 -7.16
C ASN A 326 -15.01 49.48 -7.34
N ILE A 327 -15.75 49.27 -6.23
CA ILE A 327 -17.20 49.05 -6.28
C ILE A 327 -17.92 50.33 -6.69
N CYS A 328 -17.56 51.46 -6.09
CA CYS A 328 -18.15 52.76 -6.41
C CYS A 328 -17.84 53.21 -7.84
N ASP A 329 -16.60 53.04 -8.31
CA ASP A 329 -16.19 53.36 -9.68
C ASP A 329 -16.96 52.52 -10.70
N ASN A 330 -17.17 51.22 -10.43
CA ASN A 330 -18.04 50.37 -11.24
C ASN A 330 -19.47 50.92 -11.26
N ALA A 331 -20.03 51.28 -10.10
CA ALA A 331 -21.39 51.82 -10.04
C ALA A 331 -21.52 53.12 -10.86
N LEU A 332 -20.54 54.02 -10.78
CA LEU A 332 -20.53 55.28 -11.54
C LEU A 332 -20.37 55.05 -13.05
N GLN A 333 -19.52 54.12 -13.45
CA GLN A 333 -19.26 53.83 -14.87
C GLN A 333 -20.45 53.18 -15.58
N TYR A 334 -21.21 52.32 -14.88
CA TYR A 334 -22.31 51.56 -15.47
C TYR A 334 -23.69 52.19 -15.25
N THR A 335 -23.80 53.28 -14.47
CA THR A 335 -25.06 53.99 -14.27
C THR A 335 -25.27 55.03 -15.37
N LEU A 336 -26.43 55.01 -16.02
CA LEU A 336 -26.80 55.99 -17.04
C LEU A 336 -26.89 57.41 -16.46
N PRO A 337 -26.66 58.46 -17.26
CA PRO A 337 -26.85 59.85 -16.83
C PRO A 337 -28.25 60.09 -16.26
N GLY A 338 -28.33 60.68 -15.06
CA GLY A 338 -29.58 60.86 -14.30
C GLY A 338 -30.01 59.66 -13.45
N GLY A 339 -29.23 58.58 -13.42
CA GLY A 339 -29.45 57.44 -12.52
C GLY A 339 -29.06 57.74 -11.06
N HIS A 340 -29.46 56.84 -10.17
CA HIS A 340 -29.23 56.93 -8.73
C HIS A 340 -28.31 55.80 -8.25
N ILE A 341 -27.28 56.14 -7.49
CA ILE A 341 -26.43 55.17 -6.79
C ILE A 341 -26.72 55.30 -5.30
N PHE A 342 -27.20 54.21 -4.68
CA PHE A 342 -27.52 54.16 -3.27
C PHE A 342 -26.43 53.39 -2.51
N VAL A 343 -25.89 53.98 -1.45
CA VAL A 343 -24.82 53.38 -0.64
C VAL A 343 -25.28 53.27 0.81
N GLU A 344 -25.27 52.06 1.36
CA GLU A 344 -25.71 51.73 2.71
C GLU A 344 -24.69 50.83 3.40
N LEU A 345 -24.53 50.98 4.72
CA LEU A 345 -23.66 50.14 5.56
C LEU A 345 -24.48 49.63 6.75
N THR A 346 -24.70 48.32 6.80
CA THR A 346 -25.48 47.64 7.84
C THR A 346 -24.73 46.41 8.37
N MET A 347 -24.82 46.15 9.67
CA MET A 347 -24.34 44.92 10.28
C MET A 347 -25.41 43.84 10.17
N HIS A 348 -25.15 42.79 9.39
CA HIS A 348 -25.99 41.59 9.38
C HIS A 348 -25.43 40.57 10.37
N GLN A 349 -26.18 40.26 11.44
CA GLN A 349 -25.86 39.16 12.33
C GLN A 349 -26.37 37.86 11.70
N ASP A 350 -25.50 37.09 11.05
CA ASP A 350 -25.84 35.70 10.73
C ASP A 350 -26.11 34.95 12.04
N PRO A 351 -27.23 34.19 12.15
CA PRO A 351 -27.43 33.31 13.28
C PRO A 351 -26.28 32.29 13.32
N PRO A 352 -25.80 31.89 14.51
CA PRO A 352 -24.68 30.98 14.61
C PRO A 352 -25.02 29.69 13.86
N HIS A 353 -24.32 29.41 12.76
CA HIS A 353 -24.35 28.12 12.11
C HIS A 353 -23.96 27.06 13.14
N SER A 354 -24.94 26.32 13.64
CA SER A 354 -24.71 25.01 14.23
C SER A 354 -24.11 24.15 13.12
N ILE A 355 -22.79 23.98 13.16
CA ILE A 355 -22.13 22.88 12.47
C ILE A 355 -22.58 21.62 13.22
N ASP A 356 -23.73 21.09 12.82
CA ASP A 356 -24.10 19.72 13.16
C ASP A 356 -23.04 18.82 12.51
N SER A 357 -22.30 18.16 13.40
CA SER A 357 -21.37 17.10 13.06
C SER A 357 -22.18 15.82 12.91
N GLU A 358 -22.32 15.32 11.69
CA GLU A 358 -22.60 13.91 11.40
C GLU A 358 -21.41 13.26 10.70
#